data_AF-A0A1G0XU53-F1
#
_entry.id   AF-A0A1G0XU53-F1
#
_cell.length_a   1.000
_cell.length_b   1.000
_cell.length_c   1.000
_cell.angle_alpha   90.00
_cell.angle_beta   90.00
_cell.angle_gamma   90.00
#
_symmetry.space_group_name_H-M   'P 1'
#
loop_
_entity.id
_entity.type
_entity.pdbx_description
1 polymer ?
#
loop_
_entity_poly.entity_id
_entity_poly.type
_entity_poly.pdbx_seq_one_letter_code
_entity_poly.pdbx_strand_id
1 'polypeptide(L)'
;MISTIKITSKRQATLPVALCNQLGIKPGDRLLLDSRQIEGKRMWIVSIPEKAKTKWFGSLRKYSKGKKHGMDSIRKSIAVKLAKERD
;
A
#
# COMPACT_ATOMS: atom_id res chain seq x y z
N MET A 1 28.03 5.48 13.51
CA MET A 1 27.51 5.66 14.88
C MET A 1 26.64 4.45 15.20
N ILE A 2 26.92 3.72 16.27
CA ILE A 2 26.13 2.54 16.68
C ILE A 2 25.06 3.05 17.64
N SER A 3 23.78 2.92 17.27
CA SER A 3 22.65 3.24 18.13
C SER A 3 22.08 1.96 18.73
N THR A 4 21.87 1.95 20.04
CA THR A 4 21.24 0.84 20.76
C THR A 4 19.75 1.11 20.91
N ILE A 5 18.93 0.08 20.66
CA ILE A 5 17.48 0.11 20.89
C ILE A 5 17.14 -0.82 22.04
N LYS A 6 16.28 -0.37 22.95
CA LYS A 6 15.80 -1.17 24.08
C LYS A 6 14.48 -1.82 23.70
N ILE A 7 14.37 -3.12 23.98
CA ILE A 7 13.08 -3.81 23.97
C ILE A 7 12.34 -3.50 25.27
N THR A 8 11.12 -2.98 25.15
CA THR A 8 10.24 -2.67 26.28
C THR A 8 9.59 -3.93 26.85
N SER A 9 8.91 -3.81 27.98
CA SER A 9 8.23 -4.93 28.65
C SER A 9 7.22 -5.67 27.76
N LYS A 10 6.64 -5.00 26.76
CA LYS A 10 5.69 -5.59 25.80
C LYS A 10 6.38 -6.26 24.60
N ARG A 11 7.69 -6.49 24.65
CA ARG A 11 8.49 -7.01 23.54
C ARG A 11 8.43 -6.12 22.29
N GLN A 12 8.31 -4.81 22.51
CA GLN A 12 8.30 -3.81 21.44
C GLN A 12 9.59 -3.00 21.48
N ALA A 13 10.11 -2.64 20.31
CA ALA A 13 11.23 -1.71 20.19
C ALA A 13 10.77 -0.44 19.47
N THR A 14 11.21 0.72 19.95
CA THR A 14 10.94 2.00 19.31
C THR A 14 12.13 2.37 18.44
N LEU A 15 11.88 2.65 17.16
CA LEU A 15 12.90 3.14 16.25
C LEU A 15 13.07 4.67 16.41
N PRO A 16 14.29 5.20 16.43
CA PRO A 16 14.52 6.64 16.42
C PRO A 16 13.87 7.32 15.22
N VAL A 17 13.28 8.51 15.40
CA VAL A 17 12.57 9.25 14.34
C VAL A 17 13.45 9.48 13.10
N ALA A 18 14.74 9.80 13.31
CA ALA A 18 15.69 9.98 12.21
C ALA A 18 15.83 8.72 11.34
N LEU A 19 15.85 7.53 11.95
CA LEU A 19 15.90 6.26 11.25
C LEU A 19 14.58 5.99 10.51
N CYS A 20 13.43 6.29 11.12
CA CYS A 20 12.14 6.17 10.45
C CYS A 20 12.06 7.02 9.17
N ASN A 21 12.55 8.27 9.25
CA ASN A 21 12.61 9.17 8.10
C ASN A 21 13.53 8.66 7.00
N GLN A 22 14.71 8.13 7.37
CA GLN A 22 15.66 7.54 6.42
C GLN A 22 15.09 6.31 5.70
N LEU A 23 14.37 5.46 6.44
CA LEU A 23 13.70 4.29 5.86
C LEU A 23 12.41 4.68 5.12
N GLY A 24 11.87 5.88 5.33
CA GLY A 24 10.60 6.30 4.74
C GLY A 24 9.38 5.58 5.33
N ILE A 25 9.48 5.13 6.58
CA ILE A 25 8.43 4.38 7.29
C ILE A 25 7.61 5.31 8.17
N LYS A 26 6.30 5.02 8.29
CA LYS A 26 5.32 5.79 9.05
C LYS A 26 4.65 4.93 10.12
N PRO A 27 4.05 5.54 11.16
CA PRO A 27 3.21 4.81 12.10
C PRO A 27 2.12 4.02 11.38
N GLY A 28 2.02 2.72 11.69
CA GLY A 28 1.06 1.81 11.04
C GLY A 28 1.63 1.02 9.85
N ASP A 29 2.82 1.37 9.35
CA ASP A 29 3.47 0.58 8.32
C ASP A 29 3.88 -0.79 8.85
N ARG A 30 3.78 -1.79 7.97
CA ARG A 30 4.27 -3.15 8.24
C ARG A 30 5.69 -3.28 7.73
N LEU A 31 6.53 -3.98 8.48
CA LEU A 31 7.90 -4.30 8.08
C LEU A 31 8.06 -5.81 8.00
N LEU A 32 8.88 -6.26 7.05
CA LEU A 32 9.28 -7.65 6.92
C LEU A 32 10.56 -7.86 7.74
N LEU A 33 10.57 -8.94 8.51
CA LEU A 33 11.73 -9.37 9.29
C LEU A 33 12.23 -10.69 8.70
N ASP A 34 13.45 -10.67 8.17
CA ASP A 34 14.09 -11.82 7.55
C ASP A 34 15.40 -12.15 8.28
N SER A 35 15.75 -13.44 8.35
CA SER A 35 17.00 -13.90 8.95
C SER A 35 17.93 -14.43 7.87
N ARG A 36 19.11 -13.84 7.76
CA ARG A 36 20.11 -14.23 6.76
C ARG A 36 21.46 -14.48 7.38
N GLN A 37 22.22 -15.38 6.76
CA GLN A 37 23.61 -15.58 7.09
C GLN A 37 24.46 -14.65 6.21
N ILE A 38 25.10 -13.66 6.81
CA ILE A 38 25.98 -12.69 6.15
C ILE A 38 27.34 -12.79 6.83
N GLU A 39 28.39 -13.03 6.05
CA GLU A 39 29.77 -13.16 6.54
C GLU A 39 29.89 -14.19 7.69
N GLY A 40 29.19 -15.32 7.55
CA GLY A 40 29.17 -16.39 8.55
C GLY A 40 28.35 -16.09 9.80
N LYS A 41 27.80 -14.88 9.95
CA LYS A 41 26.99 -14.47 11.10
C LYS A 41 25.52 -14.45 10.74
N ARG A 42 24.68 -14.91 11.67
CA ARG A 42 23.23 -14.77 11.54
C ARG A 42 22.84 -13.32 11.84
N MET A 43 22.32 -12.64 10.83
CA MET A 43 21.80 -11.29 10.91
C MET A 43 20.29 -11.27 10.70
N TRP A 44 19.64 -10.28 11.29
CA TRP A 44 18.23 -9.99 11.08
C TRP A 44 18.12 -8.72 10.26
N ILE A 45 17.37 -8.80 9.15
CA ILE A 45 17.18 -7.69 8.21
C ILE A 45 15.74 -7.25 8.31
N VAL A 46 15.55 -5.95 8.51
CA VAL A 46 14.25 -5.29 8.46
C VAL A 46 14.11 -4.62 7.11
N SER A 47 13.03 -4.92 6.40
CA SER A 47 12.75 -4.33 5.09
C SER A 47 11.29 -3.89 4.98
N ILE A 48 11.03 -2.99 4.05
CA ILE A 48 9.68 -2.51 3.76
C ILE A 48 9.08 -3.49 2.74
N PRO A 49 7.87 -4.02 2.98
CA PRO A 49 7.22 -4.87 2.00
C PRO A 49 7.05 -4.11 0.69
N GLU A 50 7.40 -4.77 -0.42
CA GLU A 50 7.08 -4.20 -1.72
C GLU A 50 5.58 -3.94 -1.80
N LYS A 51 5.21 -2.74 -2.24
CA LYS A 51 3.80 -2.43 -2.50
C LYS A 51 3.30 -3.43 -3.52
N ALA A 52 2.26 -4.17 -3.16
CA ALA A 52 1.59 -5.06 -4.10
C ALA A 52 1.20 -4.24 -5.33
N LYS A 53 1.84 -4.54 -6.48
CA LYS A 53 1.41 -4.01 -7.77
C LYS A 53 0.12 -4.75 -8.15
N THR A 54 -1.01 -4.31 -7.61
CA THR A 54 -2.32 -4.88 -7.96
C THR A 54 -2.64 -4.49 -9.40
N LYS A 55 -2.31 -5.38 -10.35
CA LYS A 55 -2.55 -5.18 -11.79
C LYS A 55 -4.01 -4.83 -12.10
N TRP A 56 -4.96 -5.29 -11.27
CA TRP A 56 -6.38 -5.00 -11.43
C TRP A 56 -6.78 -3.61 -10.91
N PHE A 57 -6.09 -3.07 -9.89
CA PHE A 57 -6.46 -1.81 -9.26
C PHE A 57 -6.19 -0.66 -10.23
N GLY A 58 -7.25 0.01 -10.68
CA GLY A 58 -7.18 1.04 -11.71
C GLY A 58 -7.18 0.53 -13.16
N SER A 59 -7.27 -0.78 -13.41
CA SER A 59 -7.35 -1.36 -14.76
C SER A 59 -8.55 -0.83 -15.57
N LEU A 60 -9.64 -0.45 -14.90
CA LEU A 60 -10.84 0.11 -15.52
C LEU A 60 -10.82 1.64 -15.64
N ARG A 61 -9.73 2.34 -15.27
CA ARG A 61 -9.65 3.82 -15.35
C ARG A 61 -9.97 4.35 -16.75
N LYS A 62 -9.61 3.60 -17.80
CA LYS A 62 -9.92 3.99 -19.18
C LYS A 62 -11.43 4.11 -19.45
N TYR A 63 -12.25 3.31 -18.76
CA TYR A 63 -13.71 3.34 -18.92
C TYR A 63 -14.39 4.41 -18.08
N SER A 64 -13.73 4.92 -17.04
CA SER A 64 -14.25 6.03 -16.22
C SER A 64 -13.72 7.40 -16.66
N LYS A 65 -12.59 7.46 -17.38
CA LYS A 65 -11.99 8.72 -17.84
C LYS A 65 -12.99 9.51 -18.70
N GLY A 66 -13.28 10.75 -18.28
CA GLY A 66 -14.19 11.65 -19.00
C GLY A 66 -15.68 11.36 -18.81
N LYS A 67 -16.06 10.35 -18.01
CA LYS A 67 -17.47 10.09 -17.70
C LYS A 67 -17.95 11.02 -16.58
N LYS A 68 -19.15 11.56 -16.76
CA LYS A 68 -19.87 12.29 -15.71
C LYS A 68 -20.52 11.28 -14.78
N HIS A 69 -20.23 11.40 -13.49
CA HIS A 69 -20.73 10.49 -12.44
C HIS A 69 -21.90 11.10 -11.63
N GLY A 70 -22.53 12.16 -12.14
CA GLY A 70 -23.74 12.73 -11.54
C GLY A 70 -24.97 11.85 -11.78
N MET A 71 -25.90 11.85 -10.83
CA MET A 71 -27.10 11.01 -10.87
C MET A 71 -27.92 11.20 -12.16
N ASP A 72 -28.05 12.43 -12.66
CA ASP A 72 -28.79 12.70 -13.90
C ASP A 72 -28.10 12.09 -15.13
N SER A 73 -26.77 12.12 -15.16
CA SER A 73 -25.99 11.49 -16.25
C SER A 73 -26.12 9.97 -16.22
N ILE A 74 -26.16 9.38 -15.02
CA ILE A 74 -26.37 7.94 -14.81
C ILE A 74 -27.77 7.54 -15.26
N ARG A 75 -28.81 8.23 -14.79
CA ARG A 75 -30.22 7.96 -15.17
C ARG A 75 -30.42 8.05 -16.67
N LYS A 76 -29.87 9.09 -17.31
CA LYS A 76 -29.92 9.26 -18.77
C LYS A 76 -29.22 8.10 -19.50
N SER A 77 -28.04 7.68 -19.04
CA SER A 77 -27.31 6.55 -19.64
C SER A 77 -28.09 5.24 -19.55
N ILE A 78 -28.79 5.00 -18.44
CA ILE A 78 -29.62 3.79 -18.25
C ILE A 78 -30.83 3.82 -19.18
N ALA A 79 -31.54 4.95 -19.21
CA ALA A 79 -32.73 5.13 -20.06
C ALA A 79 -32.41 4.90 -21.55
N VAL A 80 -31.30 5.45 -22.05
CA VAL A 80 -30.86 5.24 -23.44
C VAL A 80 -30.59 3.77 -23.74
N LYS A 81 -29.99 3.03 -22.80
CA LYS A 81 -29.69 1.61 -22.99
C LYS A 81 -30.96 0.76 -23.04
N LEU A 82 -31.91 1.01 -22.14
CA LEU A 82 -33.20 0.30 -22.09
C LEU A 82 -34.07 0.55 -23.32
N ALA A 83 -34.01 1.74 -23.91
CA ALA A 83 -34.71 2.03 -25.16
C ALA A 83 -34.15 1.20 -26.31
N LYS A 84 -32.83 1.09 -26.40
CA LYS A 84 -32.13 0.34 -27.45
C LYS A 84 -32.31 -1.18 -27.38
N GLU A 85 -32.64 -1.72 -26.21
CA GLU A 85 -32.91 -3.16 -26.01
C GLU A 85 -34.38 -3.53 -26.29
N ARG A 86 -35.25 -2.53 -26.52
CA ARG A 86 -36.68 -2.72 -26.82
C ARG A 86 -37.01 -2.66 -28.31
N ASP A 87 -36.07 -2.19 -29.14
CA ASP A 87 -36.11 -2.22 -30.61
C ASP A 87 -35.40 -3.49 -31.12
#